data_AF-A0A7Y6GCD3-F1
#
_entry.id   AF-A0A7Y6GCD3-F1
#
_cell.length_a   1.000
_cell.length_b   1.000
_cell.length_c   1.000
_cell.angle_alpha   90.00
_cell.angle_beta   90.00
_cell.angle_gamma   90.00
#
_symmetry.space_group_name_H-M   'P 1'
#
loop_
_entity.id
_entity.type
_entity.pdbx_description
1 polymer ?
#
loop_
_entity_poly.entity_id
_entity_poly.type
_entity_poly.pdbx_seq_one_letter_code
_entity_poly.pdbx_strand_id
1 'polypeptide(L)'
;MASNVRLSHIASASPSVYFPRMRGHPIPPGQRLVHGWPVSHYGPVPRFRPERWNLRVFGATASGETHEWRFDDLAALPRVTVVADLHCASGSTSTGHEWYGIPAATVLDLVPPAPGITHVMAWAEYGYSANLRLGDFTSPRTLMATHHDGEPLTAEHGFPLRLVVPHLYGYKSVKWLRGIEYMTADRRGFWEERGYHNLADPWKQQRYSYQEDEAAEEDGGGGPPPPTEAPSAT
;
A
#
# COMPACT_ATOMS: atom_id res chain seq x y z
N MET A 1 14.76 -13.28 -18.83
CA MET A 1 13.99 -12.58 -19.86
C MET A 1 12.68 -12.16 -19.21
N ALA A 2 12.21 -10.93 -19.41
CA ALA A 2 10.89 -10.53 -18.93
C ALA A 2 9.83 -11.19 -19.81
N SER A 3 8.87 -11.87 -19.20
CA SER A 3 7.75 -12.51 -19.90
C SER A 3 6.51 -11.64 -19.73
N ASN A 4 5.80 -11.38 -20.83
CA ASN A 4 4.53 -10.65 -20.78
C ASN A 4 3.40 -11.67 -20.61
N VAL A 5 2.80 -11.74 -19.42
CA VAL A 5 1.53 -12.45 -19.24
C VAL A 5 0.47 -11.75 -20.09
N ARG A 6 -0.06 -12.44 -21.11
CA ARG A 6 -1.19 -11.91 -21.90
C ARG A 6 -2.43 -11.86 -21.01
N LEU A 7 -2.94 -10.66 -20.74
CA LEU A 7 -4.12 -10.40 -19.92
C LEU A 7 -5.46 -10.80 -20.57
N SER A 8 -5.45 -11.68 -21.58
CA SER A 8 -6.55 -11.79 -22.56
C SER A 8 -7.70 -12.72 -22.19
N HIS A 9 -7.89 -13.14 -20.93
CA HIS A 9 -9.00 -14.04 -20.55
C HIS A 9 -9.58 -13.84 -19.13
N ILE A 10 -9.48 -12.65 -18.51
CA ILE A 10 -10.19 -12.40 -17.25
C ILE A 10 -11.55 -11.76 -17.55
N ALA A 11 -12.60 -12.57 -17.49
CA ALA A 11 -13.98 -12.15 -17.70
C ALA A 11 -14.65 -11.67 -16.41
N SER A 12 -15.48 -10.63 -16.59
CA SER A 12 -16.46 -10.01 -15.70
C SER A 12 -15.95 -9.17 -14.52
N ALA A 13 -16.32 -7.88 -14.56
CA ALA A 13 -16.27 -6.98 -13.43
C ALA A 13 -17.06 -7.58 -12.25
N SER A 14 -16.40 -7.68 -11.10
CA SER A 14 -17.08 -7.93 -9.83
C SER A 14 -17.95 -6.72 -9.47
N PRO A 15 -19.14 -6.91 -8.88
CA PRO A 15 -19.96 -5.80 -8.42
C PRO A 15 -19.14 -4.92 -7.47
N SER A 16 -19.29 -3.60 -7.60
CA SER A 16 -18.69 -2.65 -6.66
C SER A 16 -19.01 -3.10 -5.24
N VAL A 17 -17.98 -3.52 -4.49
CA VAL A 17 -18.13 -3.80 -3.07
C VAL A 17 -18.20 -2.45 -2.37
N TYR A 18 -19.39 -1.87 -2.41
CA TYR A 18 -19.68 -0.64 -1.70
C TYR A 18 -19.68 -0.94 -0.20
N PHE A 19 -18.64 -0.51 0.48
CA PHE A 19 -18.64 -0.42 1.93
C PHE A 19 -19.30 0.91 2.31
N PRO A 20 -20.55 0.91 2.81
CA PRO A 20 -21.29 2.14 3.06
C PRO A 20 -20.57 3.04 4.06
N ARG A 21 -20.69 4.35 3.81
CA ARG A 21 -20.23 5.42 4.69
C ARG A 21 -20.92 5.31 6.05
N MET A 22 -20.21 4.83 7.07
CA MET A 22 -20.65 4.91 8.46
C MET A 22 -20.35 6.31 8.99
N ARG A 23 -21.33 7.23 8.93
CA ARG A 23 -21.19 8.53 9.63
C ARG A 23 -21.12 8.27 11.14
N GLY A 24 -20.15 8.90 11.81
CA GLY A 24 -19.95 8.76 13.25
C GLY A 24 -19.16 7.52 13.68
N HIS A 25 -18.46 6.84 12.75
CA HIS A 25 -17.53 5.78 13.14
C HIS A 25 -16.33 6.36 13.88
N PRO A 26 -15.83 5.70 14.95
CA PRO A 26 -14.63 6.15 15.64
C PRO A 26 -13.44 6.23 14.68
N ILE A 27 -12.52 7.16 14.93
CA ILE A 27 -11.18 7.13 14.35
C ILE A 27 -10.22 6.38 15.28
N PRO A 28 -9.09 5.86 14.77
CA PRO A 28 -8.11 5.20 15.61
C PRO A 28 -7.62 6.11 16.75
N PRO A 29 -7.25 5.54 17.92
CA PRO A 29 -6.74 6.31 19.04
C PRO A 29 -5.49 7.13 18.67
N GLY A 30 -5.37 8.31 19.27
CA GLY A 30 -4.28 9.26 18.99
C GLY A 30 -4.33 9.89 17.59
N GLN A 31 -5.49 9.88 16.93
CA GLN A 31 -5.70 10.54 15.63
C GLN A 31 -6.55 11.80 15.78
N ARG A 32 -6.33 12.77 14.88
CA ARG A 32 -7.16 13.96 14.71
C ARG A 32 -7.75 13.96 13.30
N LEU A 33 -9.05 14.27 13.20
CA LEU A 33 -9.68 14.46 11.89
C LEU A 33 -9.07 15.67 11.19
N VAL A 34 -8.72 15.48 9.93
CA VAL A 34 -8.32 16.57 9.03
C VAL A 34 -9.30 16.65 7.86
N HIS A 35 -9.53 17.87 7.38
CA HIS A 35 -10.38 18.11 6.23
C HIS A 35 -9.58 17.93 4.93
N GLY A 36 -10.22 17.33 3.93
CA GLY A 36 -9.64 17.11 2.62
C GLY A 36 -8.53 16.05 2.62
N TRP A 37 -7.78 16.01 1.52
CA TRP A 37 -6.73 15.03 1.30
C TRP A 37 -5.36 15.72 1.26
N PRO A 38 -4.63 15.78 2.38
CA PRO A 38 -3.35 16.47 2.42
C PRO A 38 -2.30 15.71 1.61
N VAL A 39 -1.50 16.46 0.87
CA VAL A 39 -0.33 15.94 0.17
C VAL A 39 0.78 15.66 1.17
N SER A 40 1.24 14.42 1.21
CA SER A 40 2.44 14.00 1.93
C SER A 40 3.24 13.04 1.06
N HIS A 41 4.52 13.34 0.82
CA HIS A 41 5.43 12.48 0.09
C HIS A 41 6.88 12.68 0.55
N TYR A 42 7.68 11.65 0.38
CA TYR A 42 9.13 11.72 0.51
C TYR A 42 9.74 11.90 -0.89
N GLY A 43 10.64 12.87 -1.03
CA GLY A 43 11.31 13.14 -2.30
C GLY A 43 10.46 13.88 -3.34
N PRO A 44 10.98 14.06 -4.58
CA PRO A 44 10.30 14.78 -5.64
C PRO A 44 9.11 14.00 -6.21
N VAL A 45 8.10 14.72 -6.69
CA VAL A 45 6.97 14.13 -7.42
C VAL A 45 7.45 13.67 -8.82
N PRO A 46 7.39 12.37 -9.14
CA PRO A 46 7.79 11.88 -10.44
C PRO A 46 6.88 12.37 -11.56
N ARG A 47 7.47 12.64 -12.73
CA ARG A 47 6.72 12.93 -13.94
C ARG A 47 6.37 11.62 -14.65
N PHE A 48 5.09 11.31 -14.76
CA PHE A 48 4.62 10.14 -15.52
C PHE A 48 5.01 10.24 -17.00
N ARG A 49 5.56 9.14 -17.52
CA ARG A 49 5.90 8.93 -18.93
C ARG A 49 5.47 7.51 -19.31
N PRO A 50 4.33 7.33 -20.01
CA PRO A 50 3.76 6.01 -20.28
C PRO A 50 4.76 5.02 -20.88
N GLU A 51 5.65 5.50 -21.75
CA GLU A 51 6.60 4.67 -22.51
C GLU A 51 7.75 4.14 -21.64
N ARG A 52 7.98 4.75 -20.47
CA ARG A 52 9.03 4.37 -19.51
C ARG A 52 8.46 3.79 -18.22
N TRP A 53 7.13 3.80 -18.09
CA TRP A 53 6.47 3.29 -16.92
C TRP A 53 6.15 1.82 -17.11
N ASN A 54 6.47 1.03 -16.09
CA ASN A 54 6.05 -0.35 -15.96
C ASN A 54 5.77 -0.67 -14.49
N LEU A 55 4.86 -1.62 -14.26
CA LEU A 55 4.75 -2.34 -13.00
C LEU A 55 5.46 -3.68 -13.16
N ARG A 56 6.41 -3.97 -12.28
CA ARG A 56 7.16 -5.24 -12.26
C ARG A 56 6.64 -6.15 -11.17
N VAL A 57 6.43 -7.42 -11.47
CA VAL A 57 6.13 -8.46 -10.47
C VAL A 57 7.26 -9.49 -10.51
N PHE A 58 7.98 -9.63 -9.39
CA PHE A 58 9.23 -10.38 -9.35
C PHE A 58 9.50 -10.97 -7.96
N GLY A 59 10.71 -11.47 -7.72
CA GLY A 59 11.07 -12.20 -6.51
C GLY A 59 10.76 -13.68 -6.67
N ALA A 60 10.25 -14.32 -5.62
CA ALA A 60 9.90 -15.74 -5.66
C ALA A 60 8.50 -15.95 -6.29
N THR A 61 8.40 -15.74 -7.61
CA THR A 61 7.24 -16.11 -8.43
C THR A 61 7.23 -17.62 -8.70
N ALA A 62 6.05 -18.23 -8.91
CA ALA A 62 5.95 -19.66 -9.21
C ALA A 62 6.70 -20.05 -10.50
N SER A 63 6.73 -19.15 -11.49
CA SER A 63 7.50 -19.30 -12.72
C SER A 63 9.01 -19.11 -12.55
N GLY A 64 9.46 -18.45 -11.47
CA GLY A 64 10.83 -17.96 -11.33
C GLY A 64 11.19 -16.76 -12.22
N GLU A 65 10.26 -16.28 -13.05
CA GLU A 65 10.46 -15.15 -13.96
C GLU A 65 9.99 -13.82 -13.38
N THR A 66 10.51 -12.72 -13.94
CA THR A 66 9.98 -11.36 -13.76
C THR A 66 8.94 -11.07 -14.83
N HIS A 67 7.81 -10.54 -14.40
CA HIS A 67 6.70 -10.12 -15.25
C HIS A 67 6.58 -8.61 -15.23
N GLU A 68 6.29 -8.00 -16.37
CA GLU A 68 6.15 -6.55 -16.47
C GLU A 68 4.88 -6.17 -17.23
N TRP A 69 4.19 -5.13 -16.74
CA TRP A 69 3.00 -4.59 -17.39
C TRP A 69 3.18 -3.10 -17.66
N ARG A 70 2.76 -2.66 -18.85
CA ARG A 70 2.62 -1.23 -19.14
C ARG A 70 1.32 -0.73 -18.52
N PHE A 71 1.18 0.59 -18.46
CA PHE A 71 0.02 1.21 -17.85
C PHE A 71 -1.29 0.82 -18.56
N ASP A 72 -1.31 0.83 -19.89
CA ASP A 72 -2.50 0.48 -20.67
C ASP A 72 -2.96 -0.96 -20.45
N ASP A 73 -2.02 -1.89 -20.27
CA ASP A 73 -2.30 -3.29 -19.99
C ASP A 73 -3.01 -3.42 -18.63
N LEU A 74 -2.51 -2.72 -17.60
CA LEU A 74 -3.13 -2.68 -16.27
C LEU A 74 -4.49 -1.97 -16.27
N ALA A 75 -4.63 -0.88 -17.02
CA ALA A 75 -5.87 -0.10 -17.08
C ALA A 75 -7.04 -0.90 -17.69
N ALA A 76 -6.75 -1.94 -18.46
CA ALA A 76 -7.73 -2.85 -19.02
C ALA A 76 -8.26 -3.90 -18.03
N LEU A 77 -7.62 -4.08 -16.86
CA LEU A 77 -8.05 -5.06 -15.87
C LEU A 77 -9.37 -4.67 -15.18
N PRO A 78 -10.13 -5.66 -14.64
CA PRO A 78 -11.27 -5.39 -13.79
C PRO A 78 -10.90 -4.50 -12.59
N ARG A 79 -11.78 -3.55 -12.30
CA ARG A 79 -11.59 -2.56 -11.23
C ARG A 79 -12.73 -2.61 -10.23
N VAL A 80 -12.44 -2.21 -9.01
CA VAL A 80 -13.38 -2.11 -7.89
C VAL A 80 -13.30 -0.71 -7.28
N THR A 81 -14.39 -0.31 -6.63
CA THR A 81 -14.42 0.88 -5.79
C THR A 81 -14.32 0.46 -4.33
N VAL A 82 -13.43 1.09 -3.57
CA VAL A 82 -13.31 0.93 -2.11
C VAL A 82 -13.41 2.30 -1.47
N VAL A 83 -14.43 2.51 -0.63
CA VAL A 83 -14.51 3.68 0.24
C VAL A 83 -13.77 3.37 1.53
N ALA A 84 -12.76 4.16 1.88
CA ALA A 84 -12.02 3.97 3.12
C ALA A 84 -11.33 5.25 3.63
N ASP A 85 -10.94 5.21 4.90
CA ASP A 85 -10.19 6.27 5.54
C ASP A 85 -8.69 6.11 5.29
N LEU A 86 -7.94 7.21 5.42
CA LEU A 86 -6.48 7.22 5.36
C LEU A 86 -5.95 7.75 6.68
N HIS A 87 -5.21 6.90 7.39
CA HIS A 87 -4.62 7.22 8.68
C HIS A 87 -3.12 7.51 8.52
N CYS A 88 -2.67 8.68 8.95
CA CYS A 88 -1.26 9.03 8.96
C CYS A 88 -0.62 8.65 10.30
N ALA A 89 0.58 8.10 10.25
CA ALA A 89 1.36 7.78 11.45
C ALA A 89 1.73 9.05 12.27
N SER A 90 1.68 10.24 11.67
CA SER A 90 1.85 11.53 12.38
C SER A 90 0.58 12.05 13.09
N GLY A 91 -0.50 11.27 13.13
CA GLY A 91 -1.67 11.56 13.96
C GLY A 91 -2.81 12.32 13.27
N SER A 92 -2.87 12.30 11.94
CA SER A 92 -4.03 12.78 11.18
C SER A 92 -4.80 11.66 10.49
N THR A 93 -6.13 11.74 10.52
CA THR A 93 -7.02 10.86 9.76
C THR A 93 -7.87 11.69 8.81
N SER A 94 -7.83 11.34 7.53
CA SER A 94 -8.80 11.82 6.54
C SER A 94 -9.76 10.69 6.19
N THR A 95 -11.03 11.02 6.00
CA THR A 95 -12.11 10.02 5.98
C THR A 95 -12.89 10.04 4.69
N GLY A 96 -13.46 8.89 4.33
CA GLY A 96 -14.41 8.77 3.24
C GLY A 96 -13.81 8.93 1.84
N HIS A 97 -12.54 8.54 1.65
CA HIS A 97 -11.92 8.54 0.32
C HIS A 97 -12.53 7.42 -0.53
N GLU A 98 -13.04 7.76 -1.72
CA GLU A 98 -13.46 6.76 -2.70
C GLU A 98 -12.29 6.41 -3.62
N TRP A 99 -11.75 5.21 -3.48
CA TRP A 99 -10.65 4.71 -4.31
C TRP A 99 -11.17 3.81 -5.42
N TYR A 100 -10.72 4.03 -6.65
CA TYR A 100 -11.06 3.16 -7.77
C TYR A 100 -9.81 2.62 -8.47
N GLY A 101 -9.75 1.29 -8.65
CA GLY A 101 -8.58 0.63 -9.22
C GLY A 101 -8.65 -0.89 -9.16
N ILE A 102 -7.51 -1.54 -9.42
CA ILE A 102 -7.41 -2.99 -9.57
C ILE A 102 -7.24 -3.62 -8.17
N PRO A 103 -8.02 -4.65 -7.77
CA PRO A 103 -7.75 -5.39 -6.54
C PRO A 103 -6.30 -5.88 -6.50
N ALA A 104 -5.60 -5.68 -5.39
CA ALA A 104 -4.19 -6.07 -5.31
C ALA A 104 -4.02 -7.60 -5.41
N ALA A 105 -5.02 -8.37 -4.95
CA ALA A 105 -5.06 -9.83 -5.09
C ALA A 105 -4.99 -10.31 -6.56
N THR A 106 -5.46 -9.50 -7.53
CA THR A 106 -5.36 -9.83 -8.96
C THR A 106 -3.91 -10.05 -9.44
N VAL A 107 -2.93 -9.47 -8.73
CA VAL A 107 -1.51 -9.71 -9.03
C VAL A 107 -1.13 -11.18 -8.82
N LEU A 108 -1.68 -11.84 -7.79
CA LEU A 108 -1.41 -13.25 -7.50
C LEU A 108 -2.12 -14.17 -8.51
N ASP A 109 -3.31 -13.80 -8.96
CA ASP A 109 -4.04 -14.58 -9.96
C ASP A 109 -3.31 -14.58 -11.31
N LEU A 110 -2.74 -13.43 -11.69
CA LEU A 110 -2.01 -13.25 -12.95
C LEU A 110 -0.55 -13.74 -12.88
N VAL A 111 0.09 -13.55 -11.73
CA VAL A 111 1.48 -13.94 -11.47
C VAL A 111 1.51 -14.69 -10.13
N PRO A 112 1.26 -16.01 -10.15
CA PRO A 112 1.23 -16.80 -8.92
C PRO A 112 2.55 -16.74 -8.14
N PRO A 113 2.50 -16.62 -6.80
CA PRO A 113 3.69 -16.71 -5.96
C PRO A 113 4.21 -18.15 -5.88
N ALA A 114 5.51 -18.32 -5.65
CA ALA A 114 6.08 -19.62 -5.31
C ALA A 114 5.55 -20.11 -3.93
N PRO A 115 5.67 -21.41 -3.61
CA PRO A 115 5.39 -21.90 -2.26
C PRO A 115 6.24 -21.17 -1.20
N GLY A 116 5.64 -20.88 -0.04
CA GLY A 116 6.35 -20.30 1.10
C GLY A 116 6.51 -18.77 1.07
N ILE A 117 5.87 -18.06 0.14
CA ILE A 117 5.78 -16.60 0.20
C ILE A 117 4.97 -16.17 1.42
N THR A 118 5.53 -15.25 2.20
CA THR A 118 4.91 -14.72 3.42
C THR A 118 4.67 -13.22 3.33
N HIS A 119 5.44 -12.51 2.50
CA HIS A 119 5.42 -11.06 2.40
C HIS A 119 5.53 -10.60 0.94
N VAL A 120 5.12 -9.36 0.71
CA VAL A 120 5.47 -8.62 -0.51
C VAL A 120 6.21 -7.33 -0.15
N MET A 121 7.11 -6.89 -1.02
CA MET A 121 7.61 -5.51 -1.01
C MET A 121 6.93 -4.74 -2.13
N ALA A 122 6.27 -3.63 -1.78
CA ALA A 122 5.77 -2.67 -2.74
C ALA A 122 6.84 -1.60 -2.98
N TRP A 123 7.20 -1.39 -4.24
CA TRP A 123 8.26 -0.47 -4.67
C TRP A 123 7.65 0.71 -5.43
N ALA A 124 8.06 1.92 -5.07
CA ALA A 124 7.75 3.14 -5.78
C ALA A 124 8.81 3.51 -6.82
N GLU A 125 8.46 4.48 -7.64
CA GLU A 125 9.42 5.30 -8.37
C GLU A 125 10.41 5.95 -7.41
N TYR A 126 11.67 6.07 -7.84
CA TYR A 126 12.78 6.60 -7.03
C TYR A 126 13.10 5.79 -5.74
N GLY A 127 12.62 4.56 -5.62
CA GLY A 127 13.15 3.59 -4.66
C GLY A 127 12.56 3.64 -3.26
N TYR A 128 11.50 4.42 -3.02
CA TYR A 128 10.70 4.24 -1.80
C TYR A 128 10.07 2.85 -1.79
N SER A 129 9.99 2.21 -0.62
CA SER A 129 9.45 0.87 -0.49
C SER A 129 8.70 0.68 0.83
N ALA A 130 7.75 -0.24 0.84
CA ALA A 130 7.05 -0.66 2.05
C ALA A 130 6.75 -2.16 1.98
N ASN A 131 7.06 -2.89 3.04
CA ASN A 131 6.77 -4.30 3.17
C ASN A 131 5.34 -4.52 3.68
N LEU A 132 4.73 -5.62 3.25
CA LEU A 132 3.39 -6.03 3.67
C LEU A 132 3.40 -7.55 3.89
N ARG A 133 2.66 -8.04 4.88
CA ARG A 133 2.31 -9.46 4.91
C ARG A 133 1.47 -9.76 3.68
N LEU A 134 1.60 -10.99 3.15
CA LEU A 134 0.81 -11.41 1.98
C LEU A 134 -0.69 -11.24 2.22
N GLY A 135 -1.16 -11.51 3.44
CA GLY A 135 -2.55 -11.30 3.86
C GLY A 135 -3.01 -9.83 3.83
N ASP A 136 -2.13 -8.89 4.18
CA ASP A 136 -2.46 -7.46 4.12
C ASP A 136 -2.54 -6.97 2.67
N PHE A 137 -1.62 -7.45 1.83
CA PHE A 137 -1.63 -7.15 0.40
C PHE A 137 -2.85 -7.73 -0.32
N THR A 138 -3.29 -8.95 0.06
CA THR A 138 -4.43 -9.65 -0.55
C THR A 138 -5.77 -9.37 0.14
N SER A 139 -5.80 -8.47 1.12
CA SER A 139 -7.04 -8.05 1.79
C SER A 139 -8.08 -7.60 0.76
N PRO A 140 -9.38 -7.93 0.93
CA PRO A 140 -10.44 -7.53 0.01
C PRO A 140 -10.58 -6.02 -0.22
N ARG A 141 -9.99 -5.20 0.67
CA ARG A 141 -10.01 -3.74 0.58
C ARG A 141 -8.70 -3.14 0.05
N THR A 142 -7.67 -3.95 -0.17
CA THR A 142 -6.39 -3.49 -0.72
C THR A 142 -6.45 -3.45 -2.24
N LEU A 143 -6.07 -2.31 -2.83
CA LEU A 143 -6.11 -2.11 -4.28
C LEU A 143 -4.92 -1.28 -4.79
N MET A 144 -4.63 -1.46 -6.08
CA MET A 144 -3.80 -0.57 -6.87
C MET A 144 -4.71 0.49 -7.51
N ALA A 145 -4.82 1.64 -6.85
CA ALA A 145 -5.70 2.74 -7.23
C ALA A 145 -5.13 3.56 -8.38
N THR A 146 -6.01 3.94 -9.31
CA THR A 146 -5.72 4.85 -10.44
C THR A 146 -6.57 6.12 -10.37
N HIS A 147 -7.66 6.09 -9.62
CA HIS A 147 -8.61 7.19 -9.46
C HIS A 147 -8.98 7.38 -7.97
N HIS A 148 -9.34 8.61 -7.63
CA HIS A 148 -9.85 9.03 -6.32
C HIS A 148 -11.03 9.99 -6.53
N ASP A 149 -12.15 9.75 -5.84
CA ASP A 149 -13.39 10.55 -5.93
C ASP A 149 -13.87 10.80 -7.39
N GLY A 150 -13.82 9.75 -8.22
CA GLY A 150 -14.26 9.78 -9.62
C GLY A 150 -13.24 10.33 -10.63
N GLU A 151 -12.17 10.98 -10.16
CA GLU A 151 -11.16 11.61 -11.01
C GLU A 151 -9.85 10.79 -11.02
N PRO A 152 -9.04 10.84 -12.09
CA PRO A 152 -7.69 10.29 -12.06
C PRO A 152 -6.88 10.88 -10.91
N LEU A 153 -5.99 10.07 -10.31
CA LEU A 153 -5.06 10.58 -9.30
C LEU A 153 -4.29 11.80 -9.83
N THR A 154 -4.01 12.77 -8.96
CA THR A 154 -3.02 13.81 -9.29
C THR A 154 -1.61 13.25 -9.12
N ALA A 155 -0.61 13.95 -9.69
CA ALA A 155 0.80 13.54 -9.58
C ALA A 155 1.24 13.46 -8.11
N GLU A 156 0.89 14.44 -7.30
CA GLU A 156 1.20 14.54 -5.86
C GLU A 156 0.59 13.38 -5.05
N HIS A 157 -0.49 12.81 -5.56
CA HIS A 157 -1.27 11.78 -4.91
C HIS A 157 -0.95 10.35 -5.37
N GLY A 158 -0.03 10.20 -6.33
CA GLY A 158 0.49 8.90 -6.74
C GLY A 158 0.16 8.50 -8.17
N PHE A 159 -0.31 9.41 -9.03
CA PHE A 159 -0.52 9.12 -10.45
C PHE A 159 0.75 8.55 -11.10
N PRO A 160 0.67 7.49 -11.93
CA PRO A 160 -0.56 6.90 -12.48
C PRO A 160 -1.20 5.81 -11.61
N LEU A 161 -0.45 5.29 -10.64
CA LEU A 161 -0.82 4.11 -9.86
C LEU A 161 -0.25 4.21 -8.45
N ARG A 162 -1.10 4.00 -7.44
CA ARG A 162 -0.66 3.85 -6.06
C ARG A 162 -1.25 2.59 -5.43
N LEU A 163 -0.54 2.03 -4.46
CA LEU A 163 -1.14 1.06 -3.55
C LEU A 163 -1.95 1.78 -2.48
N VAL A 164 -3.09 1.21 -2.13
CA VAL A 164 -3.96 1.63 -1.02
C VAL A 164 -4.20 0.41 -0.14
N VAL A 165 -3.78 0.50 1.13
CA VAL A 165 -3.93 -0.56 2.15
C VAL A 165 -4.71 0.03 3.33
N PRO A 166 -6.05 0.05 3.28
CA PRO A 166 -6.84 0.91 4.16
C PRO A 166 -6.72 0.63 5.66
N HIS A 167 -6.44 -0.62 6.03
CA HIS A 167 -6.36 -1.03 7.43
C HIS A 167 -5.00 -0.77 8.08
N LEU A 168 -4.04 -0.21 7.36
CA LEU A 168 -2.70 0.13 7.86
C LEU A 168 -2.43 1.64 7.74
N TYR A 169 -1.42 2.14 8.45
CA TYR A 169 -0.97 3.53 8.29
C TYR A 169 -0.53 3.83 6.85
N GLY A 170 -0.74 5.07 6.44
CA GLY A 170 -0.60 5.52 5.05
C GLY A 170 0.79 5.37 4.44
N TYR A 171 1.85 5.19 5.25
CA TYR A 171 3.18 4.91 4.71
C TYR A 171 3.27 3.53 4.04
N LYS A 172 2.38 2.59 4.40
CA LYS A 172 2.23 1.31 3.70
C LYS A 172 1.51 1.44 2.35
N SER A 173 0.79 2.54 2.12
CA SER A 173 0.05 2.83 0.89
C SER A 173 0.93 3.56 -0.14
N VAL A 174 1.85 2.81 -0.74
CA VAL A 174 2.91 3.29 -1.64
C VAL A 174 2.39 4.08 -2.84
N LYS A 175 2.86 5.32 -3.01
CA LYS A 175 2.61 6.16 -4.20
C LYS A 175 3.55 5.79 -5.36
N TRP A 176 3.15 6.11 -6.59
CA TRP A 176 3.97 5.95 -7.79
C TRP A 176 4.51 4.53 -7.95
N LEU A 177 3.62 3.55 -7.80
CA LEU A 177 3.96 2.13 -7.74
C LEU A 177 4.68 1.67 -9.02
N ARG A 178 5.80 0.97 -8.85
CA ARG A 178 6.66 0.43 -9.91
C ARG A 178 6.94 -1.06 -9.75
N GLY A 179 6.76 -1.64 -8.57
CA GLY A 179 6.99 -3.07 -8.40
C GLY A 179 6.30 -3.72 -7.21
N ILE A 180 6.03 -5.01 -7.36
CA ILE A 180 5.63 -5.95 -6.31
C ILE A 180 6.64 -7.09 -6.31
N GLU A 181 7.35 -7.27 -5.20
CA GLU A 181 8.32 -8.35 -5.03
C GLU A 181 7.80 -9.37 -4.04
N TYR A 182 7.69 -10.63 -4.44
CA TYR A 182 7.35 -11.72 -3.53
C TYR A 182 8.55 -12.14 -2.69
N MET A 183 8.36 -12.18 -1.37
CA MET A 183 9.40 -12.50 -0.39
C MET A 183 9.00 -13.68 0.49
N THR A 184 9.93 -14.61 0.72
CA THR A 184 9.74 -15.79 1.58
C THR A 184 9.88 -15.47 3.06
N ALA A 185 10.56 -14.36 3.38
CA ALA A 185 10.69 -13.82 4.72
C ALA A 185 10.48 -12.30 4.67
N ASP A 186 10.18 -11.73 5.82
CA ASP A 186 10.03 -10.29 5.93
C ASP A 186 11.36 -9.56 5.69
N ARG A 187 11.28 -8.37 5.10
CA ARG A 187 12.37 -7.41 4.95
C ARG A 187 11.79 -6.02 5.11
N ARG A 188 12.37 -5.21 5.99
CA ARG A 188 11.92 -3.83 6.25
C ARG A 188 11.99 -2.97 4.98
N GLY A 189 10.99 -2.12 4.80
CA GLY A 189 10.96 -1.09 3.76
C GLY A 189 11.58 0.23 4.25
N PHE A 190 11.27 1.30 3.53
CA PHE A 190 11.90 2.60 3.71
C PHE A 190 11.68 3.19 5.12
N TRP A 191 10.44 3.28 5.58
CA TRP A 191 10.15 3.89 6.89
C TRP A 191 10.38 2.91 8.04
N GLU A 192 10.20 1.63 7.78
CA GLU A 192 10.40 0.56 8.75
C GLU A 192 11.87 0.44 9.16
N GLU A 193 12.80 0.70 8.24
CA GLU A 193 14.23 0.88 8.54
C GLU A 193 14.55 2.18 9.31
N ARG A 194 13.60 3.12 9.34
CA ARG A 194 13.76 4.48 9.94
C ARG A 194 12.92 4.65 11.21
N GLY A 195 12.63 3.54 11.89
CA GLY A 195 11.99 3.55 13.20
C GLY A 195 10.46 3.54 13.17
N TYR A 196 9.83 3.37 12.00
CA TYR A 196 8.39 3.12 11.94
C TYR A 196 8.09 1.64 12.19
N HIS A 197 6.90 1.38 12.72
CA HIS A 197 6.49 0.02 13.07
C HIS A 197 6.38 -0.87 11.83
N ASN A 198 6.77 -2.13 11.96
CA ASN A 198 6.80 -3.04 10.84
C ASN A 198 5.40 -3.41 10.29
N LEU A 199 4.40 -3.59 11.17
CA LEU A 199 2.99 -3.86 10.77
C LEU A 199 2.15 -2.64 10.42
N ALA A 200 2.18 -1.59 11.24
CA ALA A 200 1.48 -0.33 11.00
C ALA A 200 -0.04 -0.30 11.26
N ASP A 201 -0.58 -1.11 12.19
CA ASP A 201 -1.99 -1.07 12.54
C ASP A 201 -2.36 0.23 13.30
N PRO A 202 -3.22 1.10 12.75
CA PRO A 202 -3.58 2.35 13.37
C PRO A 202 -4.43 2.19 14.63
N TRP A 203 -5.26 1.15 14.72
CA TRP A 203 -6.14 0.90 15.86
C TRP A 203 -5.35 0.42 17.08
N LYS A 204 -4.25 -0.29 16.85
CA LYS A 204 -3.28 -0.70 17.88
C LYS A 204 -2.20 0.36 18.14
N GLN A 205 -2.30 1.53 17.51
CA GLN A 205 -1.31 2.60 17.61
C GLN A 205 0.13 2.16 17.26
N GLN A 206 0.28 1.18 16.37
CA GLN A 206 1.58 0.65 15.93
C GLN A 206 2.26 1.64 14.98
N ARG A 207 2.83 2.71 15.53
CA ARG A 207 3.44 3.83 14.79
C ARG A 207 4.94 3.64 14.62
N TYR A 208 5.62 3.18 15.65
CA TYR A 208 7.07 3.14 15.74
C TYR A 208 7.60 1.76 16.11
N SER A 209 8.85 1.50 15.73
CA SER A 209 9.46 0.18 15.86
C SER A 209 9.71 -0.26 17.30
N TYR A 210 9.85 0.65 18.26
CA TYR A 210 10.02 0.29 19.67
C TYR A 210 8.80 -0.44 20.26
N GLN A 211 7.62 -0.28 19.65
CA GLN A 211 6.39 -0.94 20.08
C GLN A 211 6.32 -2.40 19.58
N GLU A 212 7.24 -2.82 18.72
CA GLU A 212 7.32 -4.20 18.23
C GLU A 212 7.80 -5.14 19.34
N ASP A 213 8.67 -4.65 20.21
CA ASP A 213 9.20 -5.38 21.37
C ASP A 213 8.18 -5.39 22.53
N GLU A 214 7.44 -4.30 22.74
CA GLU A 214 6.38 -4.23 23.75
C GLU A 214 5.25 -5.23 23.50
N ALA A 215 4.93 -5.52 22.24
CA ALA A 215 3.98 -6.58 21.87
C ALA A 215 4.52 -8.00 22.13
N ALA A 216 5.83 -8.17 22.23
CA ALA A 216 6.46 -9.41 22.69
C ALA A 216 6.60 -9.45 24.24
N GLU A 217 6.65 -8.29 24.89
CA GLU A 217 6.72 -8.12 26.36
C GLU A 217 5.34 -8.03 27.06
N GLU A 218 4.22 -8.03 26.36
CA GLU A 218 2.93 -8.39 27.01
C GLU A 218 2.93 -9.84 27.54
N ASP A 219 3.95 -10.63 27.20
CA ASP A 219 4.37 -11.88 27.86
C ASP A 219 5.49 -11.70 28.93
N GLY A 220 5.96 -10.48 29.23
CA GLY A 220 7.07 -10.24 30.17
C GLY A 220 7.62 -8.81 30.33
N GLY A 221 6.81 -7.84 30.74
CA GLY A 221 7.15 -6.72 31.62
C GLY A 221 8.36 -5.79 31.33
N GLY A 222 8.06 -4.59 30.81
CA GLY A 222 8.59 -3.31 31.33
C GLY A 222 9.78 -2.67 30.63
N GLY A 223 9.63 -2.24 29.37
CA GLY A 223 10.62 -1.47 28.60
C GLY A 223 10.65 0.08 28.83
N PRO A 224 11.76 0.74 28.44
CA PRO A 224 12.07 2.15 28.75
C PRO A 224 11.36 3.17 27.83
N PRO A 225 11.31 4.48 28.18
CA PRO A 225 10.49 5.47 27.48
C PRO A 225 10.99 5.80 26.05
N PRO A 226 10.08 6.24 25.15
CA PRO A 226 10.36 6.42 23.73
C PRO A 226 11.24 7.66 23.42
N PRO A 227 11.96 7.65 22.28
CA PRO A 227 12.77 8.79 21.83
C PRO A 227 11.91 9.93 21.25
N THR A 228 12.38 11.17 21.43
CA THR A 228 11.76 12.43 21.00
C THR A 228 11.72 12.62 19.48
N GLU A 229 10.63 13.24 19.00
CA GLU A 229 10.27 13.52 17.59
C GLU A 229 11.43 14.07 16.73
N ALA A 230 11.56 13.53 15.51
CA ALA A 230 12.44 14.08 14.48
C ALA A 230 11.89 15.43 13.96
N PRO A 231 12.75 16.43 13.72
CA PRO A 231 12.30 17.77 13.33
C PRO A 231 11.64 17.76 11.94
N SER A 232 10.53 18.50 11.83
CA SER A 232 9.88 18.80 10.55
C SER A 232 10.84 19.58 9.65
N ALA A 233 11.07 19.08 8.44
CA ALA A 233 11.81 19.81 7.42
C ALA A 233 10.96 20.96 6.89
N THR A 234 11.45 22.18 7.07
CA THR A 234 10.95 23.44 6.48
C THR A 234 11.31 23.54 5.00
#